data_AF-A0A7L3LEU2-F1
#
_entry.id   AF-A0A7L3LEU2-F1
#
_cell.length_a   1.000
_cell.length_b   1.000
_cell.length_c   1.000
_cell.angle_alpha   90.00
_cell.angle_beta   90.00
_cell.angle_gamma   90.00
#
_symmetry.space_group_name_H-M   'P 1'
#
loop_
_entity.id
_entity.type
_entity.pdbx_description
1 polymer ?
#
loop_
_entity_poly.entity_id
_entity_poly.type
_entity_poly.pdbx_seq_one_letter_code
_entity_poly.pdbx_strand_id
1 'polypeptide(L)'
;VPKRCQKAREHFGTVRMQMESLKTKFPSDQYYRFHEHWRFVLQRLVFLASFVVYLESETLVSREAVAEILGIEADRERGFHMDIEDYLSGVLTLASELARLAVNSVTAGDYSRPLRISAFINELDSGFRLLNLKNDSLRKRYDGLKYDVKKIEEVVYDLSIRGLNKEATASAGGEE
;
A
#
# COMPACT_ATOMS: atom_id res chain seq x y z
N VAL A 1 -7.88 14.38 -6.04
CA VAL A 1 -7.59 13.21 -5.17
C VAL A 1 -8.47 13.20 -3.91
N PRO A 2 -8.56 14.27 -3.09
CA PRO A 2 -9.24 14.23 -1.79
C PRO A 2 -10.69 13.72 -1.81
N LYS A 3 -11.52 14.22 -2.74
CA LYS A 3 -12.92 13.77 -2.89
C LYS A 3 -13.05 12.27 -3.19
N ARG A 4 -12.08 11.67 -3.90
CA ARG A 4 -12.09 10.24 -4.20
C ARG A 4 -11.70 9.42 -2.97
N CYS A 5 -10.72 9.88 -2.19
CA CYS A 5 -10.33 9.26 -0.93
C CYS A 5 -11.48 9.32 0.10
N GLN A 6 -12.17 10.46 0.22
CA GLN A 6 -13.36 10.58 1.07
C GLN A 6 -14.45 9.57 0.70
N LYS A 7 -14.79 9.46 -0.59
CA LYS A 7 -15.75 8.46 -1.07
C LYS A 7 -15.28 7.02 -0.83
N ALA A 8 -13.98 6.73 -0.96
CA ALA A 8 -13.44 5.42 -0.62
C ALA A 8 -13.58 5.11 0.88
N ARG A 9 -13.37 6.11 1.76
CA ARG A 9 -13.59 5.99 3.21
C ARG A 9 -15.05 5.71 3.56
N GLU A 10 -16.00 6.30 2.85
CA GLU A 10 -17.43 5.96 2.99
C GLU A 10 -17.69 4.48 2.67
N HIS A 11 -17.08 3.96 1.59
CA HIS A 11 -17.20 2.54 1.23
C HIS A 11 -16.56 1.60 2.26
N PHE A 12 -15.51 2.02 2.95
CA PHE A 12 -14.95 1.25 4.08
C PHE A 12 -15.94 1.12 5.25
N GLY A 13 -16.89 2.05 5.41
CA GLY A 13 -18.01 1.89 6.35
C GLY A 13 -18.86 0.65 6.03
N THR A 14 -19.14 0.40 4.75
CA THR A 14 -19.84 -0.82 4.32
C THR A 14 -18.98 -2.07 4.54
N VAL A 15 -17.69 -1.99 4.26
CA VAL A 15 -16.75 -3.10 4.51
C VAL A 15 -16.74 -3.48 5.99
N ARG A 16 -16.75 -2.50 6.90
CA ARG A 16 -16.81 -2.73 8.35
C ARG A 16 -18.04 -3.54 8.75
N MET A 17 -19.22 -3.14 8.27
CA MET A 17 -20.46 -3.90 8.53
C MET A 17 -20.40 -5.33 8.00
N GLN A 18 -19.80 -5.55 6.83
CA GLN A 18 -19.63 -6.88 6.25
C GLN A 18 -18.63 -7.73 7.04
N MET A 19 -17.54 -7.13 7.53
CA MET A 19 -16.55 -7.81 8.38
C MET A 19 -17.19 -8.22 9.71
N GLU A 20 -17.96 -7.35 10.35
CA GLU A 20 -18.74 -7.70 11.55
C GLU A 20 -19.69 -8.87 11.28
N SER A 21 -20.42 -8.86 10.16
CA SER A 21 -21.27 -9.99 9.79
C SER A 21 -20.48 -11.27 9.51
N LEU A 22 -19.26 -11.19 8.97
CA LEU A 22 -18.41 -12.36 8.70
C LEU A 22 -17.93 -13.00 9.99
N LYS A 23 -17.57 -12.20 11.00
CA LYS A 23 -17.14 -12.67 12.33
C LYS A 23 -18.17 -13.61 12.97
N THR A 24 -19.46 -13.46 12.68
CA THR A 24 -20.53 -14.30 13.25
C THR A 24 -20.80 -15.58 12.46
N LYS A 25 -20.11 -15.85 11.34
CA LYS A 25 -20.38 -17.01 10.47
C LYS A 25 -19.55 -18.24 10.80
N PHE A 26 -18.56 -18.11 11.67
CA PHE A 26 -17.70 -19.22 12.07
C PHE A 26 -17.24 -19.07 13.53
N PRO A 27 -16.85 -20.15 14.20
CA PRO A 27 -16.31 -20.09 15.56
C PRO A 27 -15.02 -19.27 15.63
N SER A 28 -14.88 -18.40 16.63
CA SER A 28 -13.74 -17.47 16.75
C SER A 28 -12.37 -18.17 16.86
N ASP A 29 -12.34 -19.39 17.38
CA ASP A 29 -11.15 -20.25 17.49
C ASP A 29 -10.72 -20.87 16.16
N GLN A 30 -11.56 -20.82 15.13
CA GLN A 30 -11.34 -21.45 13.82
C GLN A 30 -10.92 -20.46 12.72
N TYR A 31 -10.37 -19.30 13.08
CA TYR A 31 -9.89 -18.29 12.12
C TYR A 31 -9.05 -18.88 10.99
N TYR A 32 -7.93 -19.54 11.31
CA TYR A 32 -7.02 -20.10 10.31
C TYR A 32 -7.59 -21.29 9.53
N ARG A 33 -8.63 -21.94 10.06
CA ARG A 33 -9.32 -23.03 9.34
C ARG A 33 -10.08 -22.52 8.13
N PHE A 34 -10.66 -21.32 8.22
CA PHE A 34 -11.46 -20.72 7.16
C PHE A 34 -10.74 -19.57 6.44
N HIS A 35 -9.56 -19.16 6.92
CA HIS A 35 -8.79 -18.00 6.44
C HIS A 35 -8.66 -17.89 4.92
N GLU A 36 -8.40 -19.01 4.23
CA GLU A 36 -8.26 -19.05 2.76
C GLU A 36 -9.49 -18.53 2.00
N HIS A 37 -10.69 -18.54 2.60
CA HIS A 37 -11.91 -18.03 1.96
C HIS A 37 -11.91 -16.51 1.80
N TRP A 38 -11.35 -15.77 2.76
CA TRP A 38 -11.30 -14.31 2.72
C TRP A 38 -9.90 -13.75 2.51
N ARG A 39 -8.85 -14.57 2.56
CA ARG A 39 -7.44 -14.18 2.39
C ARG A 39 -7.24 -13.23 1.22
N PHE A 40 -7.71 -13.60 0.03
CA PHE A 40 -7.58 -12.76 -1.18
C PHE A 40 -8.29 -11.41 -1.05
N VAL A 41 -9.51 -11.41 -0.50
CA VAL A 41 -10.30 -10.18 -0.32
C VAL A 41 -9.67 -9.28 0.73
N LEU A 42 -9.18 -9.85 1.84
CA LEU A 42 -8.54 -9.13 2.91
C LEU A 42 -7.25 -8.44 2.42
N GLN A 43 -6.40 -9.15 1.68
CA GLN A 43 -5.21 -8.57 1.05
C GLN A 43 -5.54 -7.40 0.11
N ARG A 44 -6.64 -7.50 -0.65
CA ARG A 44 -7.10 -6.39 -1.52
C ARG A 44 -7.63 -5.22 -0.71
N LEU A 45 -8.31 -5.45 0.40
CA LEU A 45 -8.79 -4.39 1.28
C LEU A 45 -7.64 -3.67 1.98
N VAL A 46 -6.61 -4.41 2.43
CA VAL A 46 -5.35 -3.82 2.91
C VAL A 46 -4.76 -2.91 1.84
N PHE A 47 -4.57 -3.43 0.62
CA PHE A 47 -4.06 -2.63 -0.50
C PHE A 47 -4.83 -1.33 -0.69
N LEU A 48 -6.17 -1.41 -0.74
CA LEU A 48 -7.02 -0.23 -0.93
C LEU A 48 -6.91 0.77 0.23
N ALA A 49 -6.85 0.28 1.47
CA ALA A 49 -6.69 1.13 2.65
C ALA A 49 -5.34 1.84 2.63
N SER A 50 -4.25 1.10 2.36
CA SER A 50 -2.91 1.65 2.21
C SER A 50 -2.81 2.64 1.06
N PHE A 51 -3.52 2.39 -0.05
CA PHE A 51 -3.53 3.30 -1.18
C PHE A 51 -4.25 4.61 -0.88
N VAL A 52 -5.39 4.55 -0.18
CA VAL A 52 -6.10 5.76 0.27
C VAL A 52 -5.21 6.60 1.18
N VAL A 53 -4.54 5.99 2.15
CA VAL A 53 -3.63 6.70 3.07
C VAL A 53 -2.45 7.30 2.31
N TYR A 54 -1.81 6.53 1.43
CA TYR A 54 -0.72 7.04 0.60
C TYR A 54 -1.15 8.27 -0.23
N LEU A 55 -2.34 8.23 -0.82
CA LEU A 55 -2.86 9.36 -1.61
C LEU A 55 -3.20 10.61 -0.77
N GLU A 56 -3.35 10.47 0.55
CA GLU A 56 -3.68 11.57 1.47
C GLU A 56 -2.44 12.15 2.15
N SER A 57 -1.50 11.29 2.59
CA SER A 57 -0.34 11.69 3.41
C SER A 57 1.01 11.24 2.86
N GLU A 58 1.03 10.44 1.79
CA GLU A 58 2.25 9.86 1.19
C GLU A 58 3.07 9.00 2.16
N THR A 59 2.40 8.43 3.17
CA THR A 59 3.00 7.53 4.15
C THR A 59 2.44 6.11 4.04
N LEU A 60 3.16 5.17 4.65
CA LEU A 60 2.68 3.80 4.80
C LEU A 60 1.77 3.74 6.03
N VAL A 61 0.53 3.29 5.84
CA VAL A 61 -0.41 3.04 6.94
C VAL A 61 0.10 1.88 7.80
N SER A 62 -0.01 1.96 9.12
CA SER A 62 0.34 0.84 10.00
C SER A 62 -0.70 -0.30 9.90
N ARG A 63 -0.28 -1.51 10.25
CA ARG A 63 -1.18 -2.69 10.29
C ARG A 63 -2.36 -2.46 11.23
N GLU A 64 -2.11 -1.82 12.37
CA GLU A 64 -3.10 -1.48 13.38
C GLU A 64 -4.13 -0.48 12.83
N ALA A 65 -3.68 0.55 12.12
CA ALA A 65 -4.57 1.51 11.49
C ALA A 65 -5.41 0.87 10.36
N VAL A 66 -4.85 -0.07 9.59
CA VAL A 66 -5.65 -0.83 8.61
C VAL A 66 -6.70 -1.69 9.31
N ALA A 67 -6.34 -2.37 10.40
CA ALA A 67 -7.29 -3.15 11.19
C ALA A 67 -8.47 -2.28 11.68
N GLU A 68 -8.18 -1.07 12.17
CA GLU A 68 -9.18 -0.08 12.57
C GLU A 68 -10.08 0.37 11.40
N ILE A 69 -9.48 0.67 10.23
CA ILE A 69 -10.25 1.04 9.02
C ILE A 69 -11.23 -0.07 8.65
N LEU A 70 -10.80 -1.34 8.70
CA LEU A 70 -11.65 -2.49 8.36
C LEU A 70 -12.58 -2.95 9.50
N GLY A 71 -12.41 -2.42 10.72
CA GLY A 71 -13.15 -2.82 11.91
C GLY A 71 -12.85 -4.24 12.37
N ILE A 72 -11.58 -4.65 12.26
CA ILE A 72 -11.08 -5.92 12.76
C ILE A 72 -10.00 -5.69 13.81
N GLU A 73 -9.64 -6.75 14.53
CA GLU A 73 -8.61 -6.65 15.56
C GLU A 73 -7.21 -6.63 14.94
N ALA A 74 -6.25 -5.96 15.59
CA ALA A 74 -4.85 -6.13 15.21
C ALA A 74 -4.32 -7.48 15.71
N ASP A 75 -4.69 -7.88 16.92
CA ASP A 75 -4.10 -9.04 17.59
C ASP A 75 -5.01 -10.25 17.59
N ARG A 76 -4.39 -11.42 17.39
CA ARG A 76 -5.07 -12.72 17.34
C ARG A 76 -5.90 -13.03 18.59
N GLU A 77 -5.42 -12.63 19.76
CA GLU A 77 -6.06 -12.93 21.04
C GLU A 77 -7.44 -12.26 21.19
N ARG A 78 -7.69 -11.18 20.44
CA ARG A 78 -8.95 -10.43 20.49
C ARG A 78 -10.00 -10.94 19.49
N GLY A 79 -9.64 -11.91 18.65
CA GLY A 79 -10.57 -12.59 17.74
C GLY A 79 -10.20 -12.47 16.27
N PHE A 80 -11.14 -12.03 15.43
CA PHE A 80 -10.93 -11.86 14.00
C PHE A 80 -9.93 -10.73 13.77
N HIS A 81 -8.75 -11.08 13.26
CA HIS A 81 -7.58 -10.20 13.29
C HIS A 81 -6.93 -10.01 11.92
N MET A 82 -6.10 -8.98 11.82
CA MET A 82 -5.25 -8.71 10.66
C MET A 82 -3.98 -9.57 10.71
N ASP A 83 -3.94 -10.61 9.88
CA ASP A 83 -2.74 -11.43 9.71
C ASP A 83 -1.60 -10.61 9.07
N ILE A 84 -0.38 -10.80 9.57
CA ILE A 84 0.78 -10.03 9.12
C ILE A 84 1.15 -10.34 7.66
N GLU A 85 0.97 -11.58 7.20
CA GLU A 85 1.25 -11.95 5.81
C GLU A 85 0.26 -11.30 4.85
N ASP A 86 -0.99 -11.15 5.27
CA ASP A 86 -2.01 -10.47 4.47
C ASP A 86 -1.76 -8.98 4.37
N TYR A 87 -1.33 -8.37 5.49
CA TYR A 87 -0.90 -6.98 5.49
C TYR A 87 0.26 -6.75 4.52
N LEU A 88 1.34 -7.53 4.64
CA LEU A 88 2.52 -7.42 3.77
C LEU A 88 2.18 -7.70 2.30
N SER A 89 1.30 -8.66 2.02
CA SER A 89 0.84 -8.96 0.65
C SER A 89 0.05 -7.80 0.04
N GLY A 90 -0.79 -7.13 0.83
CA GLY A 90 -1.50 -5.92 0.42
C GLY A 90 -0.56 -4.75 0.14
N VAL A 91 0.48 -4.58 0.97
CA VAL A 91 1.52 -3.56 0.79
C VAL A 91 2.35 -3.79 -0.48
N LEU A 92 2.70 -5.03 -0.81
CA LEU A 92 3.37 -5.34 -2.09
C LEU A 92 2.47 -5.03 -3.30
N THR A 93 1.16 -5.24 -3.16
CA THR A 93 0.20 -4.87 -4.22
C THR A 93 0.11 -3.35 -4.39
N LEU A 94 0.23 -2.58 -3.29
CA LEU A 94 0.35 -1.12 -3.36
C LEU A 94 1.58 -0.70 -4.17
N ALA A 95 2.73 -1.34 -3.97
CA ALA A 95 3.95 -0.99 -4.69
C ALA A 95 3.78 -1.07 -6.22
N SER A 96 3.17 -2.14 -6.72
CA SER A 96 2.89 -2.29 -8.15
C SER A 96 1.90 -1.25 -8.68
N GLU A 97 0.90 -0.87 -7.87
CA GLU A 97 -0.04 0.20 -8.23
C GLU A 97 0.64 1.58 -8.26
N LEU A 98 1.56 1.85 -7.34
CA LEU A 98 2.35 3.09 -7.33
C LEU A 98 3.29 3.18 -8.52
N ALA A 99 3.88 2.07 -8.98
CA ALA A 99 4.66 2.05 -10.22
C ALA A 99 3.80 2.43 -11.45
N ARG A 100 2.53 2.01 -11.47
CA ARG A 100 1.57 2.45 -12.50
C ARG A 100 1.22 3.93 -12.34
N LEU A 101 0.98 4.39 -11.11
CA LEU A 101 0.66 5.78 -10.81
C LEU A 101 1.81 6.72 -11.21
N ALA A 102 3.06 6.33 -11.01
CA ALA A 102 4.24 7.13 -11.39
C ALA A 102 4.24 7.43 -12.89
N VAL A 103 4.07 6.42 -13.74
CA VAL A 103 3.98 6.60 -15.20
C VAL A 103 2.82 7.53 -15.57
N ASN A 104 1.62 7.26 -15.03
CA ASN A 104 0.44 8.07 -15.32
C ASN A 104 0.56 9.51 -14.82
N SER A 105 1.32 9.76 -13.76
CA SER A 105 1.57 11.10 -13.22
C SER A 105 2.38 11.93 -14.20
N VAL A 106 3.43 11.35 -14.80
CA VAL A 106 4.19 12.00 -15.87
C VAL A 106 3.31 12.32 -17.07
N THR A 107 2.46 11.38 -17.50
CA THR A 107 1.51 11.61 -18.59
C THR A 107 0.51 12.72 -18.28
N ALA A 108 0.12 12.87 -17.01
CA ALA A 108 -0.74 13.94 -16.53
C ALA A 108 -0.02 15.28 -16.26
N GLY A 109 1.29 15.36 -16.51
CA GLY A 109 2.11 16.56 -16.30
C GLY A 109 2.60 16.77 -14.86
N ASP A 110 2.37 15.81 -13.94
CA ASP A 110 2.92 15.85 -12.58
C ASP A 110 4.27 15.14 -12.53
N TYR A 111 5.34 15.92 -12.66
CA TYR A 111 6.72 15.44 -12.61
C TYR A 111 7.26 15.30 -11.18
N SER A 112 6.57 15.85 -10.17
CA SER A 112 7.00 15.79 -8.77
C SER A 112 6.69 14.45 -8.12
N ARG A 113 5.52 13.87 -8.45
CA ARG A 113 5.02 12.65 -7.81
C ARG A 113 5.89 11.41 -8.05
N PRO A 114 6.45 11.16 -9.25
CA PRO A 114 7.36 10.02 -9.46
C PRO A 114 8.57 10.01 -8.52
N LEU A 115 9.14 11.18 -8.18
CA LEU A 115 10.27 11.27 -7.24
C LEU A 115 9.85 10.85 -5.83
N ARG A 116 8.67 11.30 -5.38
CA ARG A 116 8.11 10.94 -4.06
C ARG A 116 7.73 9.46 -3.99
N ILE A 117 7.16 8.92 -5.07
CA ILE A 117 6.90 7.47 -5.19
C ILE A 117 8.22 6.68 -5.13
N SER A 118 9.27 7.14 -5.81
CA SER A 118 10.58 6.47 -5.79
C SER A 118 11.18 6.41 -4.38
N ALA A 119 11.16 7.51 -3.63
CA ALA A 119 11.62 7.52 -2.25
C ALA A 119 10.83 6.52 -1.38
N PHE A 120 9.50 6.60 -1.45
CA PHE A 120 8.61 5.71 -0.70
C PHE A 120 8.85 4.21 -0.98
N ILE A 121 9.01 3.84 -2.25
CA ILE A 121 9.20 2.45 -2.65
C ILE A 121 10.58 1.92 -2.25
N ASN A 122 11.61 2.77 -2.24
CA ASN A 122 12.94 2.40 -1.74
C ASN A 122 12.95 2.18 -0.23
N GLU A 123 12.20 2.98 0.54
CA GLU A 123 11.99 2.75 1.97
C GLU A 123 11.26 1.43 2.22
N LEU A 124 10.24 1.13 1.42
CA LEU A 124 9.50 -0.13 1.48
C LEU A 124 10.41 -1.32 1.15
N ASP A 125 11.18 -1.28 0.07
CA ASP A 125 12.15 -2.32 -0.28
C ASP A 125 13.17 -2.55 0.85
N SER A 126 13.70 -1.47 1.42
CA SER A 126 14.60 -1.52 2.57
C SER A 126 13.94 -2.20 3.78
N GLY A 127 12.68 -1.87 4.07
CA GLY A 127 11.90 -2.51 5.13
C GLY A 127 11.70 -4.01 4.90
N PHE A 128 11.35 -4.43 3.68
CA PHE A 128 11.19 -5.83 3.34
C PHE A 128 12.50 -6.62 3.39
N ARG A 129 13.65 -6.00 3.10
CA ARG A 129 14.97 -6.64 3.25
C ARG A 129 15.31 -7.01 4.69
N LEU A 130 14.76 -6.30 5.67
CA LEU A 130 14.94 -6.62 7.10
C LEU A 130 14.14 -7.87 7.52
N LEU A 131 13.15 -8.27 6.73
CA LEU A 131 12.30 -9.41 7.03
C LEU A 131 12.94 -10.71 6.53
N ASN A 132 13.09 -11.68 7.41
CA ASN A 132 13.51 -13.02 7.02
C ASN A 132 12.32 -13.83 6.49
N LEU A 133 11.88 -13.50 5.26
CA LEU A 133 10.75 -14.17 4.62
C LEU A 133 11.08 -15.64 4.31
N LYS A 134 10.25 -16.54 4.79
CA LYS A 134 10.32 -17.97 4.44
C LYS A 134 10.03 -18.15 2.95
N ASN A 135 10.45 -19.28 2.38
CA ASN A 135 10.23 -19.60 0.95
C ASN A 135 8.75 -19.94 0.66
N ASP A 136 7.87 -18.94 0.70
CA ASP A 136 6.43 -19.07 0.55
C ASP A 136 5.86 -18.12 -0.52
N SER A 137 4.53 -18.00 -0.58
CA SER A 137 3.84 -17.12 -1.52
C SER A 137 4.17 -15.64 -1.32
N LEU A 138 4.45 -15.21 -0.10
CA LEU A 138 4.79 -13.82 0.20
C LEU A 138 6.18 -13.48 -0.35
N ARG A 139 7.14 -14.39 -0.20
CA ARG A 139 8.47 -14.22 -0.82
C ARG A 139 8.40 -14.10 -2.33
N LYS A 140 7.60 -14.93 -3.01
CA LYS A 140 7.42 -14.83 -4.47
C LYS A 140 6.85 -13.48 -4.90
N ARG A 141 5.94 -12.90 -4.10
CA ARG A 141 5.42 -11.55 -4.36
C ARG A 141 6.48 -10.48 -4.12
N TYR A 142 7.27 -10.61 -3.05
CA TYR A 142 8.37 -9.70 -2.75
C TYR A 142 9.46 -9.74 -3.84
N ASP A 143 9.78 -10.90 -4.40
CA ASP A 143 10.70 -11.01 -5.54
C ASP A 143 10.23 -10.18 -6.77
N GLY A 144 8.94 -9.87 -6.85
CA GLY A 144 8.34 -8.99 -7.84
C GLY A 144 8.64 -7.50 -7.62
N LEU A 145 8.87 -7.08 -6.38
CA LEU A 145 9.06 -5.67 -6.01
C LEU A 145 10.23 -5.01 -6.74
N LYS A 146 11.31 -5.77 -7.00
CA LYS A 146 12.47 -5.27 -7.76
C LYS A 146 12.12 -4.75 -9.15
N TYR A 147 11.09 -5.31 -9.78
CA TYR A 147 10.63 -4.86 -11.10
C TYR A 147 9.86 -3.53 -10.99
N ASP A 148 9.08 -3.35 -9.92
CA ASP A 148 8.38 -2.10 -9.64
C ASP A 148 9.37 -0.99 -9.30
N VAL A 149 10.37 -1.27 -8.46
CA VAL A 149 11.47 -0.34 -8.12
C VAL A 149 12.18 0.11 -9.40
N LYS A 150 12.67 -0.85 -10.20
CA LYS A 150 13.36 -0.55 -11.47
C LYS A 150 12.52 0.31 -12.40
N LYS A 151 11.23 -0.02 -12.55
CA LYS A 151 10.31 0.74 -13.42
C LYS A 151 10.15 2.18 -12.95
N ILE A 152 10.06 2.42 -11.64
CA ILE A 152 9.95 3.78 -11.09
C ILE A 152 11.27 4.54 -11.26
N GLU A 153 12.40 3.90 -11.03
CA GLU A 153 13.73 4.48 -11.24
C GLU A 153 13.93 4.91 -12.70
N GLU A 154 13.52 4.08 -13.67
CA GLU A 154 13.56 4.42 -15.09
C GLU A 154 12.73 5.67 -15.39
N VAL A 155 11.54 5.81 -14.78
CA VAL A 155 10.71 7.02 -14.92
C VAL A 155 11.40 8.25 -14.35
N VAL A 156 12.00 8.16 -13.16
CA VAL A 156 12.70 9.28 -12.52
C VAL A 156 13.96 9.67 -13.31
N TYR A 157 14.69 8.68 -13.83
CA TYR A 157 15.83 8.88 -14.70
C TYR A 157 15.43 9.66 -15.96
N ASP A 158 14.35 9.24 -16.62
CA ASP A 158 13.80 9.87 -17.82
C ASP A 158 13.41 11.35 -17.61
N LEU A 159 12.87 11.69 -16.43
CA LEU A 159 12.58 13.08 -16.07
C LEU A 159 13.85 13.89 -15.82
N SER A 160 14.84 13.27 -15.17
CA SER A 160 16.11 13.90 -14.81
C SER A 160 16.92 14.30 -16.04
N ILE A 161 17.07 13.40 -17.01
CA ILE A 161 17.84 13.68 -18.24
C ILE A 161 17.17 14.73 -19.12
N ARG A 162 15.83 14.88 -19.02
CA ARG A 162 15.05 15.90 -19.75
C ARG A 162 14.97 17.23 -19.00
N GLY A 163 15.53 17.32 -17.79
CA GLY A 163 15.50 18.54 -16.97
C GLY A 163 14.12 18.91 -16.45
N LEU A 164 13.17 17.96 -16.41
CA LEU A 164 11.78 18.19 -15.97
C LEU A 164 11.64 18.24 -14.44
N ASN A 165 12.74 18.02 -13.71
CA ASN A 165 12.79 18.04 -12.26
C ASN A 165 13.17 19.42 -11.68
N LYS A 166 13.41 20.44 -12.52
CA LYS A 166 14.00 21.73 -12.11
C LYS A 166 13.04 22.67 -11.36
N GLU A 167 11.72 22.50 -11.46
CA GLU A 167 10.79 23.35 -10.72
C GLU A 167 10.79 23.06 -9.21
N ALA A 168 11.10 21.83 -8.79
CA ALA A 168 11.21 21.50 -7.37
C ALA A 168 12.44 22.15 -6.70
N THR A 169 13.57 22.24 -7.40
CA THR A 169 14.80 22.84 -6.86
C THR A 169 14.83 24.37 -6.95
N ALA A 170 14.17 24.98 -7.94
CA ALA A 170 14.08 26.44 -8.05
C ALA A 170 13.26 27.09 -6.92
N SER A 171 12.31 26.36 -6.32
CA SER A 171 11.49 26.86 -5.20
C SER A 171 12.21 26.84 -3.84
N ALA A 172 13.36 26.17 -3.72
CA ALA A 172 14.12 26.05 -2.47
C ALA A 172 15.43 26.87 -2.46
N GLY A 173 15.82 27.48 -3.59
CA GLY A 173 17.08 28.22 -3.74
C GLY A 173 16.93 29.70 -4.06
N GLY A 174 15.78 30.30 -3.71
CA GLY A 174 15.43 31.68 -4.03
C GLY A 174 15.37 32.61 -2.83
N GLU A 175 16.23 32.43 -1.83
CA GLU A 175 16.52 33.43 -0.79
C GLU A 175 18.03 33.36 -0.45
N GLU A 176 18.84 34.04 -1.26
CA GLU A 176 20.13 34.64 -0.86
C GLU A 176 20.46 35.82 -1.78
#